data_AF-A0A399X1G4-F1
#
_entry.id   AF-A0A399X1G4-F1
#
_cell.length_a   1.000
_cell.length_b   1.000
_cell.length_c   1.000
_cell.angle_alpha   90.00
_cell.angle_beta   90.00
_cell.angle_gamma   90.00
#
_symmetry.space_group_name_H-M   'P 1'
#
loop_
_entity.id
_entity.type
_entity.pdbx_description
1 polymer ?
#
loop_
_entity_poly.entity_id
_entity_poly.type
_entity_poly.pdbx_seq_one_letter_code
_entity_poly.pdbx_strand_id
1 'polypeptide(L)'
;MDHGLALDRKRHLRILDRLFGPTSDRLELALGRAAKRQHVLASNLANISTPGYKRRDFDFTVALDEVGSPKLGPAAEPQQALWSEVVPGEVTSFENGPKVARENRSIRLDGNGVDLEREVAALTETHLHFGALSLMSQRYFQGLKDVIKEGR
;
A
#
# COMPACT_ATOMS: atom_id res chain seq x y z
N MET A 1 -36.95 -10.45 -33.92
CA MET A 1 -36.00 -11.46 -33.42
C MET A 1 -34.70 -10.79 -32.94
N ASP A 2 -34.79 -9.83 -32.01
CA ASP A 2 -33.62 -8.99 -31.62
C ASP A 2 -33.38 -8.93 -30.10
N HIS A 3 -34.00 -9.82 -29.33
CA HIS A 3 -33.87 -9.83 -27.86
C HIS A 3 -32.72 -10.71 -27.34
N GLY A 4 -32.05 -11.50 -28.20
CA GLY A 4 -30.95 -12.39 -27.80
C GLY A 4 -29.58 -11.69 -27.67
N LEU A 5 -29.29 -10.69 -28.51
CA LEU A 5 -27.97 -10.02 -28.59
C LEU A 5 -27.72 -9.00 -27.46
N ALA A 6 -28.76 -8.56 -26.75
CA ALA A 6 -28.63 -7.64 -25.63
C ALA A 6 -28.27 -8.33 -24.30
N LEU A 7 -28.59 -9.63 -24.17
CA LEU A 7 -28.34 -10.42 -22.95
C LEU A 7 -26.87 -10.88 -22.84
N ASP A 8 -26.24 -11.17 -23.97
CA ASP A 8 -24.86 -11.66 -24.04
C ASP A 8 -23.83 -10.57 -23.68
N ARG A 9 -24.02 -9.37 -24.25
CA ARG A 9 -23.20 -8.17 -23.93
C ARG A 9 -23.22 -7.80 -22.44
N LYS A 10 -24.37 -7.97 -21.77
CA LYS A 10 -24.53 -7.69 -20.33
C LYS A 10 -23.85 -8.74 -19.44
N ARG A 11 -23.66 -9.98 -19.91
CA ARG A 11 -22.93 -11.02 -19.19
C ARG A 11 -21.43 -10.78 -19.22
N HIS A 12 -20.88 -10.40 -20.38
CA HIS A 12 -19.45 -10.12 -20.53
C HIS A 12 -18.97 -8.94 -19.68
N LEU A 13 -19.74 -7.83 -19.63
CA LEU A 13 -19.40 -6.68 -18.78
C LEU A 13 -19.34 -7.03 -17.28
N ARG A 14 -20.24 -7.89 -16.79
CA ARG A 14 -20.24 -8.34 -15.38
C ARG A 14 -19.06 -9.23 -15.01
N ILE A 15 -18.51 -9.98 -15.97
CA ILE A 15 -17.33 -10.83 -15.74
C ILE A 15 -16.07 -9.96 -15.65
N LEU A 16 -15.97 -8.94 -16.50
CA LEU A 16 -14.89 -7.97 -16.45
C LEU A 16 -14.89 -7.19 -15.14
N ASP A 17 -16.04 -6.68 -14.69
CA ASP A 17 -16.14 -5.96 -13.41
C ASP A 17 -15.70 -6.82 -12.21
N ARG A 18 -16.01 -8.13 -12.23
CA ARG A 18 -15.62 -9.06 -11.15
C ARG A 18 -14.14 -9.43 -11.15
N LEU A 19 -13.50 -9.47 -12.32
CA LEU A 19 -12.08 -9.83 -12.45
C LEU A 19 -11.17 -8.61 -12.24
N PHE A 20 -11.58 -7.47 -12.77
CA PHE A 20 -10.74 -6.28 -12.88
C PHE A 20 -11.03 -5.25 -11.77
N GLY A 21 -12.29 -5.09 -11.36
CA GLY A 21 -12.70 -4.13 -10.31
C GLY A 21 -11.90 -4.25 -9.00
N PRO A 22 -11.88 -5.42 -8.34
CA PRO A 22 -11.15 -5.59 -7.09
C PRO A 22 -9.64 -5.31 -7.19
N THR A 23 -9.05 -5.54 -8.38
CA THR A 23 -7.63 -5.30 -8.62
C THR A 23 -7.35 -3.80 -8.78
N SER A 24 -8.23 -3.07 -9.49
CA SER A 24 -8.15 -1.61 -9.61
C SER A 24 -8.22 -0.92 -8.24
N ASP A 25 -9.20 -1.31 -7.42
CA ASP A 25 -9.40 -0.72 -6.09
C ASP A 25 -8.19 -0.95 -5.19
N ARG A 26 -7.58 -2.13 -5.25
CA ARG A 26 -6.36 -2.46 -4.50
C ARG A 26 -5.14 -1.70 -5.00
N LEU A 27 -4.99 -1.52 -6.31
CA LEU A 27 -3.90 -0.72 -6.89
C LEU A 27 -4.02 0.75 -6.49
N GLU A 28 -5.23 1.30 -6.52
CA GLU A 28 -5.51 2.66 -6.07
C GLU A 28 -5.19 2.83 -4.58
N LEU A 29 -5.69 1.90 -3.74
CA LEU A 29 -5.40 1.90 -2.31
C LEU A 29 -3.91 1.80 -2.02
N ALA A 30 -3.19 0.93 -2.71
CA ALA A 30 -1.74 0.75 -2.54
C ALA A 30 -0.95 1.99 -2.97
N LEU A 31 -1.30 2.61 -4.11
CA LEU A 31 -0.70 3.86 -4.56
C LEU A 31 -0.97 5.00 -3.57
N GLY A 32 -2.19 5.13 -3.08
CA GLY A 32 -2.57 6.12 -2.07
C GLY A 32 -1.81 5.93 -0.76
N ARG A 33 -1.65 4.68 -0.30
CA ARG A 33 -0.83 4.34 0.88
C ARG A 33 0.65 4.68 0.65
N ALA A 34 1.23 4.33 -0.49
CA ALA A 34 2.62 4.67 -0.80
C ALA A 34 2.85 6.19 -0.83
N ALA A 35 1.96 6.95 -1.49
CA ALA A 35 2.03 8.42 -1.54
C ALA A 35 1.91 9.05 -0.14
N LYS A 36 0.98 8.54 0.69
CA LYS A 36 0.85 9.01 2.07
C LYS A 36 2.13 8.74 2.89
N ARG A 37 2.86 7.65 2.62
CA ARG A 37 4.07 7.28 3.37
C ARG A 37 5.22 8.18 2.98
N GLN A 38 5.34 8.48 1.69
CA GLN A 38 6.27 9.51 1.20
C GLN A 38 6.05 10.84 1.91
N HIS A 39 4.79 11.26 2.08
CA HIS A 39 4.47 12.50 2.80
C HIS A 39 4.89 12.47 4.28
N VAL A 40 4.62 11.36 4.97
CA VAL A 40 5.02 11.17 6.37
C VAL A 40 6.54 11.18 6.53
N LEU A 41 7.27 10.45 5.68
CA LEU A 41 8.73 10.40 5.69
C LEU A 41 9.35 11.77 5.36
N ALA A 42 8.79 12.50 4.39
CA ALA A 42 9.20 13.87 4.09
C ALA A 42 8.99 14.80 5.30
N SER A 43 7.88 14.63 6.03
CA SER A 43 7.62 15.39 7.26
C SER A 43 8.62 15.05 8.37
N ASN A 44 9.01 13.78 8.53
CA ASN A 44 10.07 13.39 9.48
C ASN A 44 11.40 14.03 9.11
N LEU A 45 11.80 13.94 7.83
CA LEU A 45 13.05 14.49 7.32
C LEU A 45 13.12 16.01 7.54
N ALA A 46 12.02 16.73 7.32
CA ALA A 46 11.93 18.16 7.58
C ALA A 46 12.11 18.52 9.07
N ASN A 47 11.80 17.60 9.99
CA ASN A 47 11.89 17.79 11.44
C ASN A 47 13.10 17.10 12.09
N ILE A 48 14.09 16.68 11.29
CA ILE A 48 15.30 16.02 11.81
C ILE A 48 16.15 16.90 12.74
N SER A 49 16.05 18.22 12.60
CA SER A 49 16.74 19.17 13.46
C SER A 49 15.84 19.77 14.53
N THR A 50 14.60 19.27 14.69
CA THR A 50 13.63 19.76 15.67
C THR A 50 13.78 18.97 16.98
N PRO A 51 14.28 19.58 18.08
CA PRO A 51 14.40 18.89 19.36
C PRO A 51 13.05 18.36 19.87
N GLY A 52 13.03 17.16 20.44
CA GLY A 52 11.81 16.52 20.95
C GLY A 52 10.79 16.07 19.90
N TYR A 53 11.11 16.11 18.61
CA TYR A 53 10.20 15.61 17.56
C TYR A 53 10.07 14.08 17.63
N LYS A 54 8.83 13.60 17.50
CA LYS A 54 8.49 12.17 17.48
C LYS A 54 8.30 11.72 16.04
N ARG A 55 9.10 10.73 15.62
CA ARG A 55 8.97 10.08 14.31
C ARG A 55 7.58 9.46 14.17
N ARG A 56 7.01 9.59 12.97
CA ARG A 56 5.75 8.92 12.58
C ARG A 56 6.01 8.01 11.38
N ASP A 57 5.34 6.87 11.31
CA ASP A 57 5.42 5.95 10.18
C ASP A 57 4.10 5.18 10.08
N PHE A 58 3.90 4.44 9.00
CA PHE A 58 2.81 3.47 8.90
C PHE A 58 3.17 2.30 8.00
N ASP A 59 2.53 1.16 8.27
CA ASP A 59 2.71 -0.07 7.51
C ASP A 59 2.01 0.03 6.15
N PHE A 60 2.80 0.05 5.06
CA PHE A 60 2.28 -0.03 3.69
C PHE A 60 2.54 -1.40 3.05
N THR A 61 3.38 -2.25 3.66
CA THR A 61 3.75 -3.57 3.13
C THR A 61 2.54 -4.48 2.96
N VAL A 62 1.58 -4.39 3.89
CA VAL A 62 0.30 -5.11 3.80
C VAL A 62 -0.47 -4.80 2.50
N ALA A 63 -0.36 -3.58 1.97
CA ALA A 63 -1.09 -3.18 0.76
C ALA A 63 -0.55 -3.83 -0.53
N LEU A 64 0.75 -4.16 -0.57
CA LEU A 64 1.37 -4.74 -1.76
C LEU A 64 1.08 -6.25 -1.86
N ASP A 65 1.10 -6.96 -0.73
CA ASP A 65 0.74 -8.37 -0.65
C ASP A 65 -0.72 -8.62 -1.04
N GLU A 66 -1.60 -7.65 -0.74
CA GLU A 66 -3.01 -7.63 -1.15
C GLU A 66 -3.19 -7.51 -2.67
N VAL A 67 -2.30 -6.79 -3.35
CA VAL A 67 -2.28 -6.64 -4.82
C VAL A 67 -1.69 -7.87 -5.49
N GLY A 68 -0.63 -8.48 -4.92
CA GLY A 68 0.08 -9.63 -5.50
C GLY A 68 -0.64 -10.97 -5.37
N SER A 69 -1.61 -11.08 -4.46
CA SER A 69 -2.35 -12.33 -4.23
C SER A 69 -3.72 -12.30 -4.94
N PRO A 70 -3.90 -13.02 -6.07
CA PRO A 70 -5.21 -13.23 -6.65
C PRO A 70 -5.99 -14.24 -5.81
N LYS A 71 -6.42 -13.83 -4.61
CA LYS A 71 -7.37 -14.62 -3.82
C LYS A 71 -8.72 -14.56 -4.54
N LEU A 72 -9.05 -15.61 -5.29
CA LEU A 72 -10.42 -15.93 -5.70
C LEU A 72 -11.23 -16.27 -4.42
N GLY A 73 -11.69 -15.24 -3.71
CA GLY A 73 -12.50 -15.36 -2.51
C GLY A 73 -13.23 -14.04 -2.27
N PRO A 74 -14.36 -14.04 -1.52
CA PRO A 74 -15.11 -12.82 -1.25
C PRO A 74 -14.17 -11.77 -0.66
N ALA A 75 -14.29 -10.54 -1.19
CA ALA A 75 -13.41 -9.42 -0.90
C ALA A 75 -13.08 -9.36 0.60
N ALA A 76 -11.81 -9.62 0.93
CA ALA A 76 -11.32 -9.38 2.28
C ALA A 76 -11.62 -7.91 2.60
N GLU A 77 -12.30 -7.69 3.72
CA GLU A 77 -12.65 -6.36 4.21
C GLU A 77 -11.41 -5.46 4.19
N PRO A 78 -11.56 -4.17 3.88
CA PRO A 78 -10.44 -3.23 3.92
C PRO A 78 -9.90 -3.22 5.35
N GLN A 79 -8.80 -3.94 5.58
CA GLN A 79 -8.09 -3.94 6.84
C GLN A 79 -7.68 -2.48 7.04
N GLN A 80 -8.38 -1.80 7.96
CA GLN A 80 -8.09 -0.42 8.32
C GLN A 80 -6.59 -0.36 8.58
N ALA A 81 -5.90 0.52 7.85
CA ALA A 81 -4.47 0.73 8.04
C ALA A 81 -4.27 1.03 9.52
N LEU A 82 -3.78 0.03 10.26
CA LEU A 82 -3.46 0.18 11.67
C LEU A 82 -2.39 1.26 11.68
N TRP A 83 -2.69 2.40 12.27
CA TRP A 83 -1.67 3.39 12.59
C TRP A 83 -0.78 2.70 13.62
N SER A 84 0.27 2.01 13.16
CA SER A 84 1.31 1.54 14.04
C SER A 84 2.07 2.79 14.46
N GLU A 85 1.70 3.33 15.62
CA GLU A 85 2.58 4.22 16.35
C GLU A 85 3.82 3.37 16.65
N VAL A 86 4.85 3.48 15.81
CA VAL A 86 6.14 2.86 16.08
C VAL A 86 6.78 3.71 17.17
N VAL A 87 6.29 3.55 18.41
CA VAL A 87 6.92 4.03 19.63
C VAL A 87 7.88 2.92 20.07
N PRO A 88 9.20 3.10 19.98
CA PRO A 88 10.12 2.16 20.58
C PRO A 88 10.11 2.42 22.09
N GLY A 89 9.45 1.56 22.87
CA GLY A 89 9.51 1.69 24.33
C GLY A 89 8.52 0.89 25.17
N GLU A 90 7.35 0.49 24.65
CA GLU A 90 6.35 -0.20 25.48
C GLU A 90 6.17 -1.65 25.04
N VAL A 91 6.67 -2.56 25.88
CA VAL A 91 6.50 -4.00 25.74
C VAL A 91 5.10 -4.34 26.28
N THR A 92 4.09 -4.37 25.44
CA THR A 92 2.88 -5.15 25.74
C THR A 92 3.08 -6.55 25.19
N SER A 93 3.39 -7.50 26.07
CA SER A 93 3.36 -8.93 25.73
C SER A 93 1.97 -9.28 25.23
N PHE A 94 1.88 -9.66 23.96
CA PHE A 94 0.80 -10.50 23.47
C PHE A 94 1.43 -11.72 22.82
N GLU A 95 1.21 -12.88 23.44
CA GLU A 95 1.59 -14.17 22.89
C GLU A 95 0.87 -14.35 21.54
N ASN A 96 1.64 -14.78 20.52
CA ASN A 96 1.24 -15.09 19.14
C ASN A 96 1.19 -13.92 18.13
N GLY A 97 2.30 -13.19 17.92
CA GLY A 97 2.47 -12.22 16.84
C GLY A 97 3.92 -12.11 16.31
N PRO A 98 4.15 -11.55 15.10
CA PRO A 98 5.44 -11.61 14.41
C PRO A 98 6.57 -10.95 15.22
N LYS A 99 7.72 -11.64 15.28
CA LYS A 99 8.89 -11.23 16.07
C LYS A 99 9.50 -9.93 15.51
N VAL A 100 9.34 -8.84 16.24
CA VAL A 100 10.02 -7.57 15.92
C VAL A 100 11.44 -7.66 16.47
N ALA A 101 12.41 -7.57 15.56
CA ALA A 101 13.83 -7.54 15.89
C ALA A 101 14.12 -6.33 16.78
N ARG A 102 14.69 -6.61 17.96
CA ARG A 102 15.24 -5.60 18.87
C ARG A 102 16.44 -4.95 18.19
N GLU A 103 16.37 -3.66 17.92
CA GLU A 103 17.58 -2.85 17.86
C GLU A 103 17.38 -1.53 18.61
N ASN A 104 18.25 -1.36 19.59
CA ASN A 104 18.19 -0.38 20.64
C ASN A 104 19.07 0.82 20.27
N ARG A 105 18.54 2.04 20.47
CA ARG A 105 19.25 3.27 20.87
C ARG A 105 19.96 4.10 19.77
N SER A 106 19.20 5.03 19.20
CA SER A 106 19.69 6.39 18.96
C SER A 106 18.79 7.39 19.71
N ILE A 107 18.87 7.37 21.05
CA ILE A 107 18.42 8.55 21.80
C ILE A 107 19.51 9.58 21.56
N ARG A 108 19.33 10.41 20.52
CA ARG A 108 20.06 11.66 20.43
C ARG A 108 19.82 12.41 21.74
N LEU A 109 20.85 13.08 22.25
CA LEU A 109 20.79 13.81 23.53
C LEU A 109 19.66 14.87 23.53
N ASP A 110 19.20 15.29 22.35
CA ASP A 110 18.14 16.25 22.09
C ASP A 110 16.70 15.66 22.13
N GLY A 111 16.55 14.35 22.34
CA GLY A 111 15.25 13.68 22.41
C GLY A 111 14.53 13.55 21.06
N ASN A 112 15.21 13.79 19.93
CA ASN A 112 14.64 13.56 18.60
C ASN A 112 14.70 12.07 18.22
N GLY A 113 13.57 11.52 17.77
CA GLY A 113 13.44 10.14 17.34
C GLY A 113 13.67 9.89 15.84
N VAL A 114 14.08 10.91 15.08
CA VAL A 114 14.32 10.84 13.63
C VAL A 114 15.80 10.61 13.32
N ASP A 115 16.06 9.69 12.39
CA ASP A 115 17.40 9.30 11.92
C ASP A 115 17.48 9.52 10.40
N LEU A 116 18.44 10.31 9.92
CA LEU A 116 18.51 10.75 8.53
C LEU A 116 18.61 9.58 7.57
N GLU A 117 19.60 8.73 7.81
CA GLU A 117 19.95 7.59 6.97
C GLU A 117 18.76 6.65 6.88
N ARG A 118 18.05 6.43 7.99
CA ARG A 118 16.85 5.59 8.04
C ARG A 118 15.66 6.22 7.31
N GLU A 119 15.39 7.51 7.48
CA GLU A 119 14.30 8.18 6.76
C GLU A 119 14.56 8.16 5.25
N VAL A 120 15.81 8.40 4.82
CA VAL A 120 16.19 8.37 3.39
C VAL A 120 16.04 6.96 2.83
N ALA A 121 16.52 5.93 3.54
CA ALA A 121 16.34 4.54 3.11
C ALA A 121 14.86 4.16 2.96
N ALA A 122 14.03 4.50 3.96
CA ALA A 122 12.59 4.25 3.92
C ALA A 122 11.89 5.04 2.79
N LEU A 123 12.36 6.25 2.49
CA LEU A 123 11.82 7.07 1.41
C LEU A 123 12.15 6.47 0.05
N THR A 124 13.38 6.01 -0.15
CA THR A 124 13.82 5.32 -1.38
C THR A 124 13.04 4.03 -1.58
N GLU A 125 12.89 3.20 -0.54
CA GLU A 125 12.06 1.99 -0.57
C GLU A 125 10.64 2.33 -1.03
N THR A 126 10.00 3.31 -0.37
CA THR A 126 8.63 3.74 -0.73
C THR A 126 8.55 4.26 -2.16
N HIS A 127 9.58 4.95 -2.65
CA HIS A 127 9.65 5.43 -4.03
C HIS A 127 9.72 4.29 -5.05
N LEU A 128 10.52 3.26 -4.79
CA LEU A 128 10.60 2.07 -5.64
C LEU A 128 9.26 1.33 -5.70
N HIS A 129 8.59 1.17 -4.56
CA HIS A 129 7.26 0.57 -4.51
C HIS A 129 6.21 1.37 -5.27
N PHE A 130 6.20 2.69 -5.12
CA PHE A 130 5.30 3.55 -5.88
C PHE A 130 5.52 3.41 -7.40
N GLY A 131 6.79 3.36 -7.83
CA GLY A 131 7.15 3.12 -9.23
C GLY A 131 6.66 1.75 -9.74
N ALA A 132 6.85 0.69 -8.95
CA ALA A 132 6.38 -0.65 -9.28
C ALA A 132 4.84 -0.71 -9.38
N LEU A 133 4.13 -0.15 -8.41
CA LEU A 133 2.66 -0.06 -8.40
C LEU A 133 2.13 0.72 -9.61
N SER A 134 2.80 1.82 -9.98
CA SER A 134 2.44 2.61 -11.16
C SER A 134 2.60 1.80 -12.45
N LEU A 135 3.68 1.04 -12.58
CA LEU A 135 3.90 0.14 -13.73
C LEU A 135 2.84 -0.97 -13.77
N MET A 136 2.49 -1.57 -12.63
CA MET A 136 1.45 -2.58 -12.54
C MET A 136 0.08 -2.01 -12.97
N SER A 137 -0.24 -0.80 -12.52
CA SER A 137 -1.44 -0.07 -12.92
C SER A 137 -1.50 0.18 -14.43
N GLN A 138 -0.40 0.64 -15.03
CA GLN A 138 -0.30 0.82 -16.49
C GLN A 138 -0.55 -0.50 -17.25
N ARG A 139 0.08 -1.60 -16.81
CA ARG A 139 -0.09 -2.93 -17.43
C ARG A 139 -1.52 -3.44 -17.31
N TYR A 140 -2.14 -3.23 -16.15
CA TYR A 140 -3.53 -3.58 -15.89
C TYR A 140 -4.48 -2.87 -16.86
N PHE A 141 -4.35 -1.54 -17.02
CA PHE A 141 -5.20 -0.78 -17.95
C PHE A 141 -4.94 -1.13 -19.41
N GLN A 142 -3.69 -1.43 -19.76
CA GLN A 142 -3.35 -1.90 -21.09
C GLN A 142 -4.03 -3.24 -21.39
N GLY A 143 -4.00 -4.19 -20.46
CA GLY A 143 -4.72 -5.47 -20.59
C GLY A 143 -6.23 -5.29 -20.72
N LEU A 144 -6.84 -4.39 -19.94
CA LEU A 144 -8.26 -4.07 -20.06
C LEU A 144 -8.60 -3.49 -21.45
N LYS A 145 -7.75 -2.59 -21.96
CA LYS A 145 -7.90 -2.00 -23.29
C LYS A 145 -7.81 -3.05 -24.40
N ASP A 146 -6.86 -3.98 -24.28
CA ASP A 146 -6.66 -5.04 -25.28
C ASP A 146 -7.85 -5.99 -25.32
N VAL A 147 -8.39 -6.41 -24.16
CA VAL A 147 -9.60 -7.25 -24.08
C VAL A 147 -10.83 -6.56 -24.69
N ILE A 148 -11.01 -5.25 -24.44
CA ILE A 148 -12.11 -4.48 -25.03
C ILE A 148 -11.94 -4.36 -26.55
N LYS A 149 -10.71 -4.28 -27.05
CA LYS A 149 -10.41 -4.15 -28.48
C LYS A 149 -10.57 -5.47 -29.24
N GLU A 150 -10.14 -6.59 -28.65
CA GLU A 150 -10.22 -7.93 -29.26
C GLU A 150 -11.62 -8.56 -29.15
N GLY A 151 -12.44 -8.14 -28.19
CA GLY A 151 -13.81 -8.65 -28.01
C GLY A 151 -14.88 -8.07 -28.93
N ARG A 152 -14.51 -7.41 -30.06
CA ARG A 152 -15.44 -6.76 -31.00
C ARG A 152 -15.63 -7.55 -32.29
#